data_AF-A0A4S8MUK5-F1
#
_entry.id   AF-A0A4S8MUK5-F1
#
_cell.length_a   1.000
_cell.length_b   1.000
_cell.length_c   1.000
_cell.angle_alpha   90.00
_cell.angle_beta   90.00
_cell.angle_gamma   90.00
#
_symmetry.space_group_name_H-M   'P 1'
#
loop_
_entity.id
_entity.type
_entity.pdbx_description
1 polymer ?
#
loop_
_entity_poly.entity_id
_entity_poly.type
_entity_poly.pdbx_seq_one_letter_code
_entity_poly.pdbx_strand_id
1 'polypeptide(L)'
;MLRLRLFITFKIMFHFAFAGTTSPGGHCSTSRNRLGSNTHKFLSDCSDQTYCSGPQNGTCLLRTCRRDEFPFGYGPEDFLPPLCPRGTFCPDEGDACRLQVSVGGACQMDRDEQCAPAANWREISNGENFYGSLCLRGICMFANVTYGEPCVIDKNTYTDIGFDGKAIGIVIVRDNCRAPQSYCNQETQVCERTKTLGDFCQQDQECELRNCVSGVCTEPPETPFRVAPWQYVITAFCVIGAMISICMLLTVIHRRHRMRRYREIREYYFEQLNLRKSIMALHSAAAVSEGREQMLI
;
A
#
# COMPACT_ATOMS: atom_id res chain seq x y z
N MET A 1 71.96 32.52 26.89
CA MET A 1 70.51 32.63 27.10
C MET A 1 69.78 32.03 25.90
N LEU A 2 69.45 30.74 25.96
CA LEU A 2 68.79 30.01 24.86
C LEU A 2 67.33 29.79 25.26
N ARG A 3 66.37 30.44 24.57
CA ARG A 3 64.94 30.30 24.82
C ARG A 3 64.37 29.17 23.96
N LEU A 4 64.05 28.03 24.59
CA LEU A 4 63.37 26.89 23.97
C LEU A 4 61.86 27.18 23.92
N ARG A 5 61.28 27.26 22.71
CA ARG A 5 59.83 27.41 22.50
C ARG A 5 59.19 26.02 22.46
N LEU A 6 58.37 25.73 23.47
CA LEU A 6 57.56 24.52 23.58
C LEU A 6 56.27 24.70 22.74
N PHE A 7 56.16 24.01 21.61
CA PHE A 7 54.92 23.94 20.82
C PHE A 7 54.03 22.83 21.38
N ILE A 8 52.97 23.21 22.10
CA ILE A 8 51.92 22.29 22.54
C ILE A 8 50.93 22.12 21.38
N THR A 9 50.91 20.93 20.77
CA THR A 9 49.93 20.55 19.77
C THR A 9 48.70 19.97 20.47
N PHE A 10 47.62 20.75 20.54
CA PHE A 10 46.34 20.34 21.10
C PHE A 10 45.60 19.48 20.05
N LYS A 11 45.72 18.15 20.13
CA LYS A 11 44.87 17.24 19.32
C LYS A 11 43.47 17.21 19.90
N ILE A 12 42.56 17.94 19.27
CA ILE A 12 41.12 17.84 19.51
C ILE A 12 40.65 16.49 18.94
N MET A 13 40.45 15.50 19.81
CA MET A 13 39.71 14.29 19.47
C MET A 13 38.23 14.65 19.35
N PHE A 14 37.78 14.94 18.13
CA PHE A 14 36.36 14.87 17.80
C PHE A 14 35.94 13.41 17.84
N HIS A 15 35.35 12.98 18.95
CA HIS A 15 34.53 11.77 18.97
C HIS A 15 33.31 12.05 18.10
N PHE A 16 33.31 11.53 16.86
CA PHE A 16 32.10 11.37 16.09
C PHE A 16 31.20 10.38 16.84
N ALA A 17 30.26 10.89 17.63
CA ALA A 17 29.16 10.10 18.12
C ALA A 17 28.26 9.81 16.92
N PHE A 18 28.37 8.60 16.37
CA PHE A 18 27.36 8.08 15.45
C PHE A 18 26.07 7.90 16.25
N ALA A 19 25.17 8.87 16.16
CA ALA A 19 23.76 8.65 16.44
C ALA A 19 23.19 7.79 15.30
N GLY A 20 23.55 6.50 15.30
CA GLY A 20 23.14 5.51 14.32
C GLY A 20 22.48 4.34 15.02
N THR A 21 21.43 3.80 14.41
CA THR A 21 20.81 2.54 14.81
C THR A 21 21.88 1.46 14.92
N THR A 22 21.94 0.79 16.06
CA THR A 22 22.98 -0.21 16.33
C THR A 22 22.72 -1.48 15.52
N SER A 23 23.74 -1.98 14.83
CA SER A 23 23.68 -3.25 14.09
C SER A 23 23.43 -4.45 15.02
N PRO A 24 22.99 -5.60 14.48
CA PRO A 24 22.84 -6.83 15.25
C PRO A 24 24.10 -7.14 16.08
N GLY A 25 23.91 -7.52 17.34
CA GLY A 25 24.98 -7.83 18.30
C GLY A 25 25.58 -6.62 19.04
N GLY A 26 25.28 -5.38 18.63
CA GLY A 26 25.74 -4.21 19.36
C GLY A 26 24.97 -3.94 20.65
N HIS A 27 25.54 -3.12 21.53
CA HIS A 27 24.97 -2.81 22.85
C HIS A 27 23.74 -1.90 22.77
N CYS A 28 22.76 -2.16 23.62
CA CYS A 28 21.52 -1.40 23.74
C CYS A 28 21.01 -1.37 25.18
N SER A 29 20.10 -0.44 25.47
CA SER A 29 19.42 -0.36 26.76
C SER A 29 17.92 -0.12 26.59
N THR A 30 17.10 -0.97 27.21
CA THR A 30 15.63 -0.81 27.21
C THR A 30 15.19 0.44 27.95
N SER A 31 16.01 1.01 28.85
CA SER A 31 15.71 2.28 29.52
C SER A 31 15.69 3.49 28.58
N ARG A 32 16.24 3.36 27.38
CA ARG A 32 16.21 4.40 26.34
C ARG A 32 15.05 4.22 25.36
N ASN A 33 14.30 3.14 25.48
CA ASN A 33 13.09 2.91 24.70
C ASN A 33 12.06 3.98 25.04
N ARG A 34 11.54 4.66 24.02
CA ARG A 34 10.55 5.72 24.18
C ARG A 34 9.76 5.90 22.90
N LEU A 35 8.61 6.53 23.00
CA LEU A 35 7.92 7.06 21.83
C LEU A 35 8.58 8.39 21.44
N GLY A 36 8.74 8.63 20.14
CA GLY A 36 9.15 9.92 19.63
C GLY A 36 8.14 10.99 20.04
N SER A 37 8.60 12.16 20.49
CA SER A 37 7.71 13.24 20.95
C SER A 37 6.77 13.77 19.87
N ASN A 38 7.17 13.65 18.60
CA ASN A 38 6.48 14.26 17.47
C ASN A 38 5.62 13.26 16.70
N THR A 39 6.15 12.06 16.48
CA THR A 39 5.49 11.05 15.63
C THR A 39 4.90 9.91 16.43
N HIS A 40 5.15 9.87 17.74
CA HIS A 40 4.85 8.74 18.61
C HIS A 40 5.38 7.38 18.10
N LYS A 41 6.30 7.37 17.14
CA LYS A 41 6.99 6.15 16.69
C LYS A 41 7.81 5.59 17.85
N PHE A 42 7.77 4.28 18.06
CA PHE A 42 8.67 3.61 18.98
C PHE A 42 10.14 3.78 18.55
N LEU A 43 10.96 4.31 19.44
CA LEU A 43 12.38 4.54 19.27
C LEU A 43 13.17 3.68 20.27
N SER A 44 14.17 2.96 19.76
CA SER A 44 15.13 2.19 20.56
C SER A 44 16.54 2.43 20.04
N ASP A 45 17.56 1.91 20.74
CA ASP A 45 18.95 1.97 20.27
C ASP A 45 19.23 1.05 19.06
N CYS A 46 18.34 0.09 18.83
CA CYS A 46 18.48 -0.94 17.81
C CYS A 46 17.89 -0.47 16.46
N SER A 47 18.31 -1.10 15.36
CA SER A 47 17.75 -0.86 14.03
C SER A 47 16.31 -1.35 13.91
N ASP A 48 15.59 -0.93 12.85
CA ASP A 48 14.20 -1.36 12.61
C ASP A 48 14.06 -2.89 12.42
N GLN A 49 15.16 -3.60 12.12
CA GLN A 49 15.20 -5.06 12.00
C GLN A 49 15.54 -5.78 13.32
N THR A 50 15.91 -5.05 14.36
CA THR A 50 16.39 -5.60 15.63
C THR A 50 15.62 -5.05 16.83
N TYR A 51 15.79 -5.70 17.99
CA TYR A 51 15.21 -5.30 19.26
C TYR A 51 16.24 -5.45 20.38
N CYS A 52 16.07 -4.70 21.47
CA CYS A 52 17.01 -4.75 22.57
C CYS A 52 16.69 -5.87 23.56
N SER A 53 17.58 -6.86 23.71
CA SER A 53 17.47 -7.94 24.71
C SER A 53 17.93 -7.48 26.10
N GLY A 54 17.42 -6.33 26.56
CA GLY A 54 17.83 -5.65 27.79
C GLY A 54 17.90 -6.55 29.03
N PRO A 55 16.86 -7.36 29.33
CA PRO A 55 16.84 -8.24 30.50
C PRO A 55 17.88 -9.37 30.48
N GLN A 56 18.44 -9.69 29.31
CA GLN A 56 19.36 -10.82 29.13
C GLN A 56 20.81 -10.34 29.06
N ASN A 57 21.14 -9.63 27.97
CA ASN A 57 22.52 -9.26 27.64
C ASN A 57 22.69 -7.78 27.22
N GLY A 58 21.58 -7.03 27.06
CA GLY A 58 21.64 -5.65 26.58
C GLY A 58 22.25 -5.54 25.18
N THR A 59 21.88 -6.44 24.27
CA THR A 59 22.35 -6.44 22.88
C THR A 59 21.18 -6.42 21.89
N CYS A 60 21.42 -5.88 20.69
CA CYS A 60 20.43 -5.88 19.62
C CYS A 60 20.33 -7.27 18.98
N LEU A 61 19.18 -7.91 19.07
CA LEU A 61 18.87 -9.20 18.44
C LEU A 61 17.87 -9.01 17.30
N LEU A 62 17.85 -9.92 16.34
CA LEU A 62 16.88 -9.88 15.24
C LEU A 62 15.44 -10.01 15.78
N ARG A 63 14.52 -9.23 15.22
CA ARG A 63 13.09 -9.35 15.53
C ARG A 63 12.59 -10.76 15.20
N THR A 64 11.75 -11.30 16.08
CA THR A 64 11.22 -12.66 15.95
C THR A 64 9.78 -12.68 15.46
N CYS A 65 9.10 -11.54 15.49
CA CYS A 65 7.78 -11.36 14.93
C CYS A 65 7.68 -10.03 14.19
N ARG A 66 6.66 -9.90 13.35
CA ARG A 66 6.27 -8.63 12.73
C ARG A 66 4.77 -8.40 12.88
N ARG A 67 4.39 -7.13 12.84
CA ARG A 67 2.99 -6.68 12.82
C ARG A 67 2.48 -6.53 11.38
N ASP A 68 3.25 -5.84 10.55
CA ASP A 68 2.82 -5.42 9.22
C ASP A 68 3.23 -6.43 8.15
N GLU A 69 2.44 -6.53 7.07
CA GLU A 69 2.74 -7.43 5.94
C GLU A 69 4.06 -7.05 5.24
N PHE A 70 4.37 -5.75 5.25
CA PHE A 70 5.58 -5.17 4.67
C PHE A 70 6.27 -4.30 5.73
N PRO A 71 7.08 -4.88 6.63
CA PRO A 71 7.70 -4.15 7.72
C PRO A 71 8.77 -3.18 7.20
N PHE A 72 8.83 -1.99 7.79
CA PHE A 72 9.85 -1.00 7.46
C PHE A 72 11.26 -1.53 7.75
N GLY A 73 12.23 -1.13 6.92
CA GLY A 73 13.64 -1.47 7.11
C GLY A 73 14.08 -2.80 6.49
N TYR A 74 13.17 -3.57 5.86
CA TYR A 74 13.49 -4.81 5.17
C TYR A 74 13.50 -4.62 3.64
N GLY A 75 14.51 -5.18 2.97
CA GLY A 75 14.60 -5.27 1.51
C GLY A 75 13.79 -6.45 0.94
N PRO A 76 13.63 -6.51 -0.39
CA PRO A 76 12.86 -7.57 -1.06
C PRO A 76 13.47 -8.97 -0.91
N GLU A 77 14.77 -9.07 -0.69
CA GLU A 77 15.50 -10.33 -0.52
C GLU A 77 15.74 -10.69 0.97
N ASP A 78 15.34 -9.82 1.90
CA ASP A 78 15.58 -10.04 3.32
C ASP A 78 14.60 -11.08 3.89
N PHE A 79 15.07 -11.86 4.86
CA PHE A 79 14.20 -12.76 5.61
C PHE A 79 13.28 -11.96 6.55
N LEU A 80 11.98 -11.99 6.27
CA LEU A 80 10.97 -11.35 7.11
C LEU A 80 10.62 -12.23 8.32
N PRO A 81 10.59 -11.66 9.55
CA PRO A 81 10.03 -12.36 10.69
C PRO A 81 8.59 -12.84 10.41
N PRO A 82 8.10 -13.92 11.03
CA PRO A 82 6.73 -14.35 10.84
C PRO A 82 5.71 -13.36 11.41
N LEU A 83 4.51 -13.34 10.83
CA LEU A 83 3.33 -12.73 11.45
C LEU A 83 2.88 -13.56 12.65
N CYS A 84 2.32 -12.91 13.66
CA CYS A 84 1.78 -13.62 14.82
C CYS A 84 0.48 -14.38 14.48
N PRO A 85 0.27 -15.58 15.04
CA PRO A 85 -0.97 -16.32 14.85
C PRO A 85 -2.17 -15.59 15.46
N ARG A 86 -3.38 -15.95 15.01
CA ARG A 86 -4.63 -15.37 15.53
C ARG A 86 -4.72 -15.50 17.06
N GLY A 87 -5.18 -14.45 17.72
CA GLY A 87 -5.26 -14.37 19.19
C GLY A 87 -3.94 -13.95 19.88
N THR A 88 -2.90 -13.67 19.10
CA THR A 88 -1.64 -13.11 19.57
C THR A 88 -1.27 -11.85 18.78
N PHE A 89 -0.37 -11.04 19.32
CA PHE A 89 0.13 -9.82 18.70
C PHE A 89 1.65 -9.74 18.81
N CYS A 90 2.27 -8.94 17.93
CA CYS A 90 3.69 -8.61 17.99
C CYS A 90 3.85 -7.23 18.65
N PRO A 91 4.53 -7.09 19.80
CA PRO A 91 4.75 -5.79 20.44
C PRO A 91 5.67 -4.89 19.59
N ASP A 92 5.70 -3.58 19.88
CA ASP A 92 6.55 -2.60 19.16
C ASP A 92 8.03 -3.02 19.08
N GLU A 93 8.53 -3.65 20.13
CA GLU A 93 9.88 -4.18 20.21
C GLU A 93 10.12 -5.29 19.18
N GLY A 94 9.13 -6.13 18.89
CA GLY A 94 9.27 -7.28 17.99
C GLY A 94 10.04 -8.46 18.58
N ASP A 95 10.04 -8.62 19.91
CA ASP A 95 10.80 -9.62 20.65
C ASP A 95 10.19 -11.02 20.59
N ALA A 96 8.85 -11.14 20.65
CA ALA A 96 8.08 -12.38 20.50
C ALA A 96 6.58 -12.10 20.35
N CYS A 97 5.84 -13.05 19.78
CA CYS A 97 4.37 -13.00 19.79
C CYS A 97 3.83 -13.20 21.21
N ARG A 98 2.89 -12.36 21.63
CA ARG A 98 2.25 -12.39 22.95
C ARG A 98 0.75 -12.58 22.82
N LEU A 99 0.12 -13.22 23.80
CA LEU A 99 -1.34 -13.32 23.86
C LEU A 99 -1.96 -11.93 23.96
N GLN A 100 -3.08 -11.73 23.27
CA GLN A 100 -3.86 -10.51 23.40
C GLN A 100 -4.29 -10.26 24.85
N VAL A 101 -4.25 -8.99 25.23
CA VAL A 101 -4.49 -8.49 26.58
C VAL A 101 -5.98 -8.32 26.81
N SER A 102 -6.48 -8.83 27.93
CA SER A 102 -7.87 -8.63 28.33
C SER A 102 -8.17 -7.15 28.63
N VAL A 103 -9.44 -6.77 28.57
CA VAL A 103 -9.90 -5.44 29.00
C VAL A 103 -9.38 -5.09 30.39
N GLY A 104 -8.98 -3.83 30.57
CA GLY A 104 -8.34 -3.30 31.79
C GLY A 104 -6.83 -3.53 31.87
N GLY A 105 -6.27 -4.38 31.00
CA GLY A 105 -4.82 -4.58 30.91
C GLY A 105 -4.12 -3.47 30.13
N ALA A 106 -2.80 -3.42 30.27
CA ALA A 106 -1.96 -2.43 29.60
C ALA A 106 -1.72 -2.77 28.13
N CYS A 107 -1.72 -1.74 27.26
CA CYS A 107 -1.43 -1.84 25.84
C CYS A 107 -0.54 -0.68 25.38
N GLN A 108 0.15 -0.87 24.25
CA GLN A 108 0.97 0.18 23.63
C GLN A 108 0.10 1.19 22.88
N MET A 109 0.53 2.45 22.84
CA MET A 109 -0.21 3.57 22.24
C MET A 109 -0.61 3.27 20.79
N ASP A 110 -1.90 3.46 20.47
CA ASP A 110 -2.47 3.18 19.14
C ASP A 110 -2.24 1.73 18.65
N ARG A 111 -2.16 0.77 19.58
CA ARG A 111 -2.03 -0.67 19.30
C ARG A 111 -3.27 -1.46 19.77
N ASP A 112 -4.40 -1.19 19.15
CA ASP A 112 -5.68 -1.84 19.47
C ASP A 112 -5.65 -3.36 19.30
N GLU A 113 -4.86 -3.87 18.34
CA GLU A 113 -4.73 -5.29 18.07
C GLU A 113 -4.06 -6.08 19.19
N GLN A 114 -3.46 -5.38 20.16
CA GLN A 114 -2.99 -5.98 21.41
C GLN A 114 -4.13 -6.37 22.32
N CYS A 115 -5.29 -5.72 22.18
CA CYS A 115 -6.45 -5.96 23.01
C CYS A 115 -7.27 -7.14 22.48
N ALA A 116 -7.77 -7.95 23.41
CA ALA A 116 -8.62 -9.09 23.08
C ALA A 116 -10.00 -8.57 22.62
N PRO A 117 -10.58 -9.15 21.55
CA PRO A 117 -11.87 -8.72 21.01
C PRO A 117 -13.03 -9.02 21.96
N ALA A 118 -14.10 -8.24 21.87
CA ALA A 118 -15.35 -8.50 22.59
C ALA A 118 -16.08 -9.73 22.02
N ALA A 119 -16.93 -10.39 22.84
CA ALA A 119 -17.73 -11.53 22.37
C ALA A 119 -18.67 -11.16 21.20
N ASN A 120 -19.24 -9.95 21.25
CA ASN A 120 -20.12 -9.38 20.23
C ASN A 120 -19.38 -8.43 19.27
N TRP A 121 -18.08 -8.64 19.04
CA TRP A 121 -17.24 -7.74 18.23
C TRP A 121 -17.84 -7.38 16.87
N ARG A 122 -18.57 -8.29 16.23
CA ARG A 122 -19.20 -8.05 14.91
C ARG A 122 -20.16 -6.87 14.88
N GLU A 123 -20.76 -6.53 16.02
CA GLU A 123 -21.74 -5.44 16.14
C GLU A 123 -21.13 -4.08 16.48
N ILE A 124 -19.88 -4.09 16.94
CA ILE A 124 -19.15 -2.90 17.41
C ILE A 124 -17.85 -2.64 16.63
N SER A 125 -17.43 -3.59 15.79
CA SER A 125 -16.24 -3.46 14.96
C SER A 125 -16.47 -2.44 13.87
N ASN A 126 -15.50 -1.56 13.68
CA ASN A 126 -15.49 -0.56 12.61
C ASN A 126 -14.04 -0.33 12.15
N GLY A 127 -13.81 0.65 11.27
CA GLY A 127 -12.49 0.95 10.73
C GLY A 127 -11.49 1.56 11.71
N GLU A 128 -11.90 1.87 12.93
CA GLU A 128 -11.10 2.63 13.91
C GLU A 128 -10.79 1.83 15.18
N ASN A 129 -11.18 0.56 15.18
CA ASN A 129 -10.94 -0.36 16.27
C ASN A 129 -10.51 -1.73 15.75
N PHE A 130 -9.90 -2.53 16.62
CA PHE A 130 -9.56 -3.91 16.30
C PHE A 130 -10.65 -4.84 16.83
N TYR A 131 -11.57 -5.26 15.96
CA TYR A 131 -12.70 -6.11 16.33
C TYR A 131 -13.43 -5.60 17.59
N GLY A 132 -13.74 -4.29 17.62
CA GLY A 132 -14.45 -3.65 18.72
C GLY A 132 -13.61 -3.36 19.97
N SER A 133 -12.34 -3.76 19.99
CA SER A 133 -11.40 -3.42 21.07
C SER A 133 -10.53 -2.23 20.69
N LEU A 134 -10.17 -1.43 21.70
CA LEU A 134 -9.42 -0.20 21.58
C LEU A 134 -8.33 -0.16 22.66
N CYS A 135 -7.18 0.41 22.32
CA CYS A 135 -6.18 0.83 23.29
C CYS A 135 -6.28 2.34 23.51
N LEU A 136 -6.97 2.77 24.56
CA LEU A 136 -7.07 4.19 24.91
C LEU A 136 -6.29 4.47 26.19
N ARG A 137 -5.42 5.49 26.17
CA ARG A 137 -4.57 5.87 27.31
C ARG A 137 -3.72 4.71 27.83
N GLY A 138 -3.30 3.81 26.94
CA GLY A 138 -2.52 2.62 27.28
C GLY A 138 -3.29 1.53 28.02
N ILE A 139 -4.63 1.56 28.01
CA ILE A 139 -5.49 0.55 28.63
C ILE A 139 -6.45 -0.05 27.59
N CYS A 140 -6.54 -1.37 27.56
CA CYS A 140 -7.48 -2.08 26.69
C CYS A 140 -8.92 -1.89 27.16
N MET A 141 -9.80 -1.51 26.25
CA MET A 141 -11.24 -1.38 26.48
C MET A 141 -12.06 -1.68 25.22
N PHE A 142 -13.39 -1.66 25.33
CA PHE A 142 -14.29 -1.89 24.20
C PHE A 142 -14.92 -0.58 23.70
N ALA A 143 -15.17 -0.52 22.39
CA ALA A 143 -15.89 0.57 21.72
C ALA A 143 -17.42 0.39 21.82
N ASN A 144 -17.94 0.22 23.03
CA ASN A 144 -19.33 -0.17 23.26
C ASN A 144 -20.15 0.82 24.09
N VAL A 145 -19.59 1.98 24.44
CA VAL A 145 -20.30 2.99 25.24
C VAL A 145 -21.38 3.65 24.40
N THR A 146 -22.58 3.77 24.97
CA THR A 146 -23.76 4.25 24.25
C THR A 146 -24.10 5.70 24.58
N TYR A 147 -25.04 6.28 23.84
CA TYR A 147 -25.46 7.67 24.01
C TYR A 147 -25.86 7.99 25.45
N GLY A 148 -25.34 9.10 25.99
CA GLY A 148 -25.62 9.58 27.34
C GLY A 148 -24.75 8.95 28.43
N GLU A 149 -23.89 7.99 28.10
CA GLU A 149 -22.95 7.36 29.03
C GLU A 149 -21.58 8.06 29.02
N PRO A 150 -20.82 8.02 30.14
CA PRO A 150 -19.50 8.59 30.22
C PRO A 150 -18.50 7.83 29.34
N CYS A 151 -17.65 8.56 28.63
CA CYS A 151 -16.70 8.00 27.69
C CYS A 151 -15.25 8.38 28.01
N VAL A 152 -14.33 7.59 27.47
CA VAL A 152 -12.89 7.79 27.59
C VAL A 152 -12.37 8.33 26.28
N ILE A 153 -11.61 9.42 26.35
CA ILE A 153 -10.96 10.04 25.20
C ILE A 153 -9.44 9.84 25.29
N ASP A 154 -8.86 9.44 24.17
CA ASP A 154 -7.43 9.53 23.93
C ASP A 154 -7.16 10.58 22.85
N LYS A 155 -6.23 11.50 23.13
CA LYS A 155 -5.97 12.66 22.29
C LYS A 155 -4.47 12.78 22.06
N ASN A 156 -4.07 12.52 20.82
CA ASN A 156 -2.68 12.44 20.42
C ASN A 156 -2.39 13.49 19.35
N THR A 157 -1.27 14.21 19.50
CA THR A 157 -0.86 15.26 18.56
C THR A 157 0.40 14.81 17.84
N TYR A 158 0.23 14.49 16.57
CA TYR A 158 1.31 14.17 15.66
C TYR A 158 1.86 15.46 15.04
N THR A 159 3.16 15.53 14.81
CA THR A 159 3.79 16.64 14.09
C THR A 159 4.39 16.11 12.81
N ASP A 160 3.92 16.63 11.68
CA ASP A 160 4.42 16.32 10.35
C ASP A 160 5.03 17.58 9.70
N ILE A 161 5.75 17.42 8.60
CA ILE A 161 6.35 18.51 7.84
C ILE A 161 5.46 18.81 6.63
N GLY A 162 4.88 20.00 6.62
CA GLY A 162 4.06 20.50 5.51
C GLY A 162 4.86 20.72 4.22
N PHE A 163 4.13 20.92 3.13
CA PHE A 163 4.73 21.20 1.81
C PHE A 163 5.63 22.46 1.78
N ASP A 164 5.44 23.39 2.72
CA ASP A 164 6.24 24.60 2.90
C ASP A 164 7.47 24.38 3.80
N GLY A 165 7.72 23.13 4.23
CA GLY A 165 8.80 22.77 5.14
C GLY A 165 8.55 23.14 6.60
N LYS A 166 7.35 23.63 6.95
CA LYS A 166 7.00 23.96 8.34
C LYS A 166 6.33 22.78 9.03
N ALA A 167 6.54 22.69 10.33
CA ALA A 167 5.87 21.69 11.15
C ALA A 167 4.36 21.98 11.24
N ILE A 168 3.53 20.99 10.96
CA ILE A 168 2.06 21.01 11.10
C ILE A 168 1.68 19.99 12.17
N GLY A 169 0.88 20.44 13.15
CA GLY A 169 0.31 19.57 14.17
C GLY A 169 -1.00 18.95 13.69
N ILE A 170 -1.08 17.63 13.66
CA ILE A 170 -2.26 16.85 13.35
C ILE A 170 -2.76 16.22 14.66
N VAL A 171 -3.97 16.57 15.06
CA VAL A 171 -4.56 16.07 16.30
C VAL A 171 -5.51 14.94 15.97
N ILE A 172 -5.21 13.74 16.47
CA ILE A 172 -6.06 12.56 16.36
C ILE A 172 -6.74 12.35 17.71
N VAL A 173 -8.06 12.24 17.67
CA VAL A 173 -8.89 12.02 18.84
C VAL A 173 -9.62 10.70 18.65
N ARG A 174 -9.54 9.84 19.66
CA ARG A 174 -10.14 8.51 19.66
C ARG A 174 -10.96 8.35 20.93
N ASP A 175 -12.05 7.62 20.84
CA ASP A 175 -12.95 7.38 21.97
C ASP A 175 -13.55 5.97 21.94
N ASN A 176 -14.15 5.59 23.06
CA ASN A 176 -14.80 4.30 23.24
C ASN A 176 -16.34 4.33 23.03
N CYS A 177 -16.87 5.42 22.45
CA CYS A 177 -18.27 5.48 22.06
C CYS A 177 -18.54 4.56 20.88
N ARG A 178 -19.79 4.10 20.79
CA ARG A 178 -20.23 3.24 19.70
C ARG A 178 -20.37 4.05 18.42
N ALA A 179 -19.43 3.89 17.52
CA ALA A 179 -19.51 4.42 16.16
C ALA A 179 -20.30 3.49 15.21
N PRO A 180 -20.99 4.04 14.19
CA PRO A 180 -21.01 5.45 13.79
C PRO A 180 -22.07 6.31 14.50
N GLN A 181 -22.88 5.76 15.41
CA GLN A 181 -24.06 6.46 15.95
C GLN A 181 -23.74 7.50 17.04
N SER A 182 -22.57 7.38 17.66
CA SER A 182 -22.15 8.26 18.74
C SER A 182 -20.66 8.55 18.73
N TYR A 183 -20.29 9.68 19.33
CA TYR A 183 -18.92 10.14 19.53
C TYR A 183 -18.77 10.72 20.94
N CYS A 184 -17.56 10.78 21.47
CA CYS A 184 -17.32 11.36 22.79
C CYS A 184 -17.11 12.87 22.70
N ASN A 185 -17.98 13.66 23.33
CA ASN A 185 -17.78 15.09 23.41
C ASN A 185 -16.63 15.42 24.37
N GLN A 186 -15.67 16.23 23.91
CA GLN A 186 -14.45 16.55 24.67
C GLN A 186 -14.69 17.40 25.92
N GLU A 187 -15.75 18.20 25.93
CA GLU A 187 -16.09 19.10 27.03
C GLU A 187 -16.89 18.37 28.11
N THR A 188 -17.90 17.59 27.69
CA THR A 188 -18.81 16.90 28.62
C THR A 188 -18.32 15.51 29.02
N GLN A 189 -17.42 14.88 28.24
CA GLN A 189 -16.97 13.49 28.39
C GLN A 189 -18.12 12.48 28.39
N VAL A 190 -19.15 12.76 27.59
CA VAL A 190 -20.32 11.90 27.41
C VAL A 190 -20.50 11.59 25.93
N CYS A 191 -20.95 10.37 25.61
CA CYS A 191 -21.26 9.99 24.24
C CYS A 191 -22.48 10.76 23.74
N GLU A 192 -22.30 11.58 22.72
CA GLU A 192 -23.34 12.31 22.02
C GLU A 192 -23.64 11.67 20.66
N ARG A 193 -24.79 11.99 20.07
CA ARG A 193 -25.13 11.48 18.74
C ARG A 193 -24.27 12.16 17.69
N THR A 194 -23.77 11.37 16.75
CA THR A 194 -23.13 11.89 15.54
C THR A 194 -24.11 12.69 14.68
N LYS A 195 -23.53 13.57 13.88
CA LYS A 195 -24.18 14.53 13.00
C LYS A 195 -24.19 13.99 11.57
N THR A 196 -25.22 14.35 10.83
CA THR A 196 -25.45 13.88 9.47
C THR A 196 -24.74 14.77 8.45
N LEU A 197 -24.69 14.32 7.20
CA LEU A 197 -24.13 15.11 6.09
C LEU A 197 -24.80 16.49 5.98
N GLY A 198 -24.00 17.55 5.90
CA GLY A 198 -24.47 18.93 5.83
C GLY A 198 -24.67 19.63 7.18
N ASP A 199 -24.59 18.91 8.30
CA ASP A 199 -24.67 19.50 9.63
C ASP A 199 -23.36 20.20 10.03
N PHE A 200 -23.46 21.21 10.89
CA PHE A 200 -22.31 21.93 11.42
C PHE A 200 -21.50 21.07 12.40
N CYS A 201 -20.20 20.97 12.18
CA CYS A 201 -19.25 20.23 13.02
C CYS A 201 -18.03 21.09 13.36
N GLN A 202 -17.34 20.75 14.45
CA GLN A 202 -16.02 21.31 14.75
C GLN A 202 -14.91 20.29 14.55
N GLN A 203 -15.22 19.00 14.72
CA GLN A 203 -14.27 17.90 14.66
C GLN A 203 -14.82 16.76 13.81
N ASP A 204 -13.91 15.99 13.21
CA ASP A 204 -14.25 14.86 12.34
C ASP A 204 -15.16 13.86 13.03
N GLN A 205 -14.82 13.45 14.26
CA GLN A 205 -15.59 12.47 15.04
C GLN A 205 -17.05 12.85 15.30
N GLU A 206 -17.42 14.13 15.20
CA GLU A 206 -18.81 14.56 15.35
C GLU A 206 -19.69 14.06 14.21
N CYS A 207 -19.12 13.77 13.04
CA CYS A 207 -19.84 13.36 11.85
C CYS A 207 -19.97 11.84 11.77
N GLU A 208 -21.10 11.32 11.27
CA GLU A 208 -21.31 9.87 11.03
C GLU A 208 -20.23 9.27 10.13
N LEU A 209 -19.77 10.02 9.12
CA LEU A 209 -18.70 9.62 8.19
C LEU A 209 -17.31 10.07 8.62
N ARG A 210 -17.18 10.61 9.84
CA ARG A 210 -15.93 11.08 10.45
C ARG A 210 -15.10 12.01 9.57
N ASN A 211 -15.76 12.98 8.97
CA ASN A 211 -15.13 13.92 8.05
C ASN A 211 -15.83 15.29 8.12
N CYS A 212 -15.17 16.22 8.79
CA CYS A 212 -15.61 17.59 9.02
C CYS A 212 -14.73 18.55 8.21
N VAL A 213 -15.28 19.11 7.13
CA VAL A 213 -14.54 20.01 6.24
C VAL A 213 -15.21 21.37 6.26
N SER A 214 -14.42 22.41 6.54
CA SER A 214 -14.91 23.79 6.62
C SER A 214 -16.10 23.97 7.58
N GLY A 215 -16.10 23.20 8.67
CA GLY A 215 -17.13 23.28 9.72
C GLY A 215 -18.44 22.57 9.39
N VAL A 216 -18.46 21.72 8.35
CA VAL A 216 -19.64 20.97 7.92
C VAL A 216 -19.29 19.51 7.66
N CYS A 217 -20.17 18.59 8.03
CA CYS A 217 -20.02 17.16 7.76
C CYS A 217 -20.14 16.88 6.26
N THR A 218 -19.11 16.27 5.68
CA THR A 218 -19.03 16.00 4.24
C THR A 218 -18.59 14.56 3.97
N GLU A 219 -18.79 14.07 2.74
CA GLU A 219 -18.30 12.75 2.35
C GLU A 219 -16.76 12.71 2.36
N PRO A 220 -16.13 11.69 2.98
CA PRO A 220 -14.68 11.59 3.05
C PRO A 220 -14.06 11.43 1.65
N PRO A 221 -12.81 11.85 1.45
CA PRO A 221 -12.14 11.81 0.14
C PRO A 221 -11.94 10.39 -0.40
N GLU A 222 -11.97 9.38 0.47
CA GLU A 222 -11.89 7.96 0.08
C GLU A 222 -13.22 7.39 -0.45
N THR A 223 -14.30 8.19 -0.42
CA THR A 223 -15.56 7.76 -1.03
C THR A 223 -15.36 7.54 -2.53
N PRO A 224 -15.79 6.39 -3.08
CA PRO A 224 -15.62 6.11 -4.49
C PRO A 224 -16.34 7.20 -5.28
N PHE A 225 -15.62 7.82 -6.22
CA PHE A 225 -16.18 8.85 -7.09
C PHE A 225 -17.49 8.35 -7.71
N ARG A 226 -18.59 8.97 -7.31
CA ARG A 226 -19.90 8.80 -7.95
C ARG A 226 -19.84 9.52 -9.30
N VAL A 227 -19.34 8.84 -10.32
CA VAL A 227 -19.37 9.38 -11.68
C VAL A 227 -20.82 9.49 -12.13
N ALA A 228 -21.15 10.61 -12.76
CA ALA A 228 -22.52 10.86 -13.18
C ALA A 228 -22.93 9.84 -14.25
N PRO A 229 -24.20 9.38 -14.29
CA PRO A 229 -24.64 8.32 -15.22
C PRO A 229 -24.29 8.59 -16.69
N TRP A 230 -24.27 9.85 -17.12
CA TRP A 230 -23.90 10.24 -18.49
C TRP A 230 -22.44 9.92 -18.84
N GLN A 231 -21.52 9.92 -17.86
CA GLN A 231 -20.12 9.60 -18.10
C GLN A 231 -19.96 8.14 -18.50
N TYR A 232 -20.69 7.22 -17.84
CA TYR A 232 -20.72 5.80 -18.25
C TYR A 232 -21.22 5.62 -19.68
N VAL A 233 -22.26 6.36 -20.07
CA VAL A 233 -22.84 6.30 -21.41
C VAL A 233 -21.80 6.71 -22.45
N ILE A 234 -21.10 7.84 -22.23
CA ILE A 234 -20.06 8.30 -23.16
C ILE A 234 -18.90 7.31 -23.23
N THR A 235 -18.40 6.83 -22.10
CA THR A 235 -17.31 5.84 -22.07
C THR A 235 -17.71 4.57 -22.82
N ALA A 236 -18.94 4.08 -22.65
CA ALA A 236 -19.43 2.92 -23.38
C ALA A 236 -19.47 3.16 -24.90
N PHE A 237 -19.96 4.32 -25.36
CA PHE A 237 -19.96 4.67 -26.78
C PHE A 237 -18.54 4.78 -27.36
N CYS A 238 -17.59 5.34 -26.61
CA CYS A 238 -16.19 5.42 -27.03
C CYS A 238 -15.56 4.03 -27.18
N VAL A 239 -15.79 3.13 -26.21
CA VAL A 239 -15.28 1.75 -26.26
C VAL A 239 -15.89 0.98 -27.43
N ILE A 240 -17.21 1.07 -27.64
CA ILE A 240 -17.89 0.44 -28.77
C ILE A 240 -17.40 1.01 -30.10
N GLY A 241 -17.26 2.33 -30.21
CA GLY A 241 -16.72 2.99 -31.40
C GLY A 241 -15.29 2.55 -31.73
N ALA A 242 -14.44 2.42 -30.72
CA ALA A 242 -13.08 1.89 -30.88
C ALA A 242 -13.10 0.44 -31.37
N MET A 243 -13.94 -0.43 -30.79
CA MET A 243 -14.09 -1.82 -31.24
C MET A 243 -14.56 -1.91 -32.69
N ILE A 244 -15.58 -1.15 -33.08
CA ILE A 244 -16.10 -1.13 -34.46
C ILE A 244 -15.02 -0.63 -35.43
N SER A 245 -14.30 0.45 -35.10
CA SER A 245 -13.26 1.00 -35.97
C SER A 245 -12.10 0.03 -36.18
N ILE A 246 -11.66 -0.68 -35.12
CA ILE A 246 -10.64 -1.73 -35.21
C ILE A 246 -11.14 -2.90 -36.08
N CYS A 247 -12.36 -3.38 -35.88
CA CYS A 247 -12.94 -4.45 -36.69
C CYS A 247 -13.05 -4.08 -38.17
N MET A 248 -13.46 -2.85 -38.47
CA MET A 248 -13.53 -2.34 -39.85
C MET A 248 -12.14 -2.23 -40.49
N LEU A 249 -11.15 -1.69 -39.76
CA LEU A 249 -9.77 -1.60 -40.23
C LEU A 249 -9.18 -2.98 -40.53
N LEU A 250 -9.32 -3.93 -39.59
CA LEU A 250 -8.87 -5.31 -39.77
C LEU A 250 -9.56 -5.98 -40.97
N THR A 251 -10.86 -5.74 -41.16
CA THR A 251 -11.61 -6.27 -42.31
C THR A 251 -11.06 -5.73 -43.64
N VAL A 252 -10.76 -4.43 -43.71
CA VAL A 252 -10.17 -3.81 -44.91
C VAL A 252 -8.77 -4.34 -45.18
N ILE A 253 -7.93 -4.45 -44.15
CA ILE A 253 -6.58 -5.02 -44.27
C ILE A 253 -6.64 -6.46 -44.75
N HIS A 254 -7.52 -7.29 -44.16
CA HIS A 254 -7.68 -8.68 -44.55
C HIS A 254 -8.19 -8.81 -45.99
N ARG A 255 -9.16 -7.97 -46.40
CA ARG A 255 -9.62 -7.90 -47.80
C ARG A 255 -8.48 -7.53 -48.76
N ARG A 256 -7.66 -6.54 -48.40
CA ARG A 256 -6.49 -6.14 -49.21
C ARG A 256 -5.47 -7.27 -49.35
N HIS A 257 -5.14 -7.96 -48.26
CA HIS A 257 -4.25 -9.13 -48.30
C HIS A 257 -4.81 -10.26 -49.15
N ARG A 258 -6.10 -10.58 -49.00
CA ARG A 258 -6.77 -11.61 -49.80
C ARG A 258 -6.75 -11.29 -51.29
N MET A 259 -6.98 -10.03 -51.67
CA MET A 259 -6.88 -9.59 -53.06
C MET A 259 -5.46 -9.67 -53.63
N ARG A 260 -4.42 -9.36 -52.84
CA ARG A 260 -3.02 -9.52 -53.27
C ARG A 260 -2.69 -10.99 -53.54
N ARG A 261 -3.04 -11.90 -52.60
CA ARG A 261 -2.87 -13.35 -52.79
C ARG A 261 -3.60 -13.87 -54.04
N TYR A 262 -4.83 -13.40 -54.30
CA TYR A 262 -5.55 -13.81 -55.51
C TYR A 262 -4.87 -13.34 -56.81
N ARG A 263 -4.18 -12.19 -56.80
CA ARG A 263 -3.40 -11.72 -57.95
C ARG A 263 -2.15 -12.58 -58.15
N GLU A 264 -1.38 -12.81 -57.09
CA GLU A 264 -0.18 -13.68 -57.12
C GLU A 264 -0.51 -15.09 -57.62
N ILE A 265 -1.60 -15.68 -57.12
CA ILE A 265 -2.07 -17.00 -57.58
C ILE A 265 -2.43 -16.98 -59.07
N ARG A 266 -3.12 -15.92 -59.53
CA ARG A 266 -3.51 -15.80 -60.95
C ARG A 266 -2.29 -15.67 -61.86
N GLU A 267 -1.30 -14.88 -61.46
CA GLU A 267 -0.02 -14.72 -62.17
C GLU A 267 0.72 -16.06 -62.24
N TYR A 268 0.84 -16.78 -61.11
CA TYR A 268 1.42 -18.12 -61.08
C TYR A 268 0.75 -19.10 -62.05
N TYR A 269 -0.59 -19.14 -62.09
CA TYR A 269 -1.31 -20.00 -63.04
C TYR A 269 -1.10 -19.60 -64.49
N PHE A 270 -1.00 -18.29 -64.77
CA PHE A 270 -0.74 -17.78 -66.11
C PHE A 270 0.66 -18.20 -66.60
N GLU A 271 1.68 -18.08 -65.74
CA GLU A 271 3.04 -18.54 -66.04
C GLU A 271 3.09 -20.05 -66.29
N GLN A 272 2.45 -20.84 -65.42
CA GLN A 272 2.36 -22.31 -65.59
C GLN A 272 1.70 -22.71 -66.91
N LEU A 273 0.61 -22.03 -67.29
CA LEU A 273 -0.07 -22.28 -68.57
C LEU A 273 0.82 -21.91 -69.76
N ASN A 274 1.56 -20.81 -69.68
CA ASN A 274 2.48 -20.40 -70.74
C ASN A 274 3.66 -21.38 -70.89
N LEU A 275 4.27 -21.82 -69.78
CA LEU A 275 5.33 -22.82 -69.80
C LEU A 275 4.85 -24.16 -70.38
N ARG A 276 3.65 -24.61 -70.02
CA ARG A 276 3.05 -25.82 -70.62
C ARG A 276 2.84 -25.67 -72.12
N LYS A 277 2.33 -24.52 -72.58
CA LYS A 277 2.16 -24.23 -74.01
C LYS A 277 3.49 -24.20 -74.77
N SER A 278 4.53 -23.56 -74.20
CA SER A 278 5.84 -23.52 -74.85
C SER A 278 6.49 -24.90 -74.94
N ILE A 279 6.35 -25.74 -73.91
CA ILE A 279 6.84 -27.14 -73.93
C ILE A 279 6.09 -27.95 -75.00
N MET A 280 4.76 -27.86 -75.08
CA MET A 280 3.97 -28.53 -76.13
C MET A 280 4.39 -28.07 -77.54
N ALA A 281 4.62 -26.77 -77.74
CA ALA A 281 5.08 -26.23 -79.01
C ALA A 281 6.47 -26.77 -79.39
N LEU A 282 7.42 -26.78 -78.44
CA LEU A 282 8.76 -27.34 -78.65
C LEU A 282 8.71 -28.82 -79.02
N HIS A 283 7.93 -29.64 -78.30
CA HIS A 283 7.76 -31.06 -78.62
C HIS A 283 7.11 -31.27 -79.99
N SER A 284 6.10 -30.46 -80.35
CA SER A 284 5.46 -30.57 -81.66
C SER A 284 6.42 -30.21 -82.80
N ALA A 285 7.27 -29.19 -82.62
CA ALA A 285 8.27 -28.80 -83.61
C ALA A 285 9.37 -29.87 -83.75
N ALA A 286 9.84 -30.43 -82.64
CA ALA A 286 10.82 -31.52 -82.62
C ALA A 286 10.29 -32.78 -83.32
N ALA A 287 9.03 -33.18 -83.05
CA ALA A 287 8.40 -34.32 -83.70
C ALA A 287 8.28 -34.13 -85.23
N VAL A 288 8.03 -32.90 -85.69
CA VAL A 288 7.98 -32.58 -87.13
C VAL A 288 9.37 -32.65 -87.77
N SER A 289 10.43 -32.19 -87.10
CA SER A 289 11.79 -32.31 -87.63
C SER A 289 12.27 -33.75 -87.73
N GLU A 290 11.95 -34.59 -86.74
CA GLU A 290 12.32 -36.02 -86.74
C GLU A 290 11.61 -36.78 -87.87
N GLY A 291 10.33 -36.48 -88.12
CA GLY A 291 9.59 -37.02 -89.27
C GLY A 291 10.11 -36.54 -90.62
N ARG A 292 10.76 -35.38 -90.68
CA ARG A 292 11.36 -34.84 -91.91
C ARG A 292 12.72 -35.47 -92.23
N GLU A 293 13.51 -35.85 -91.23
CA GLU A 293 14.76 -36.60 -91.43
C GLU A 293 14.49 -38.04 -91.91
N GLN A 294 13.41 -38.68 -91.45
CA GLN A 294 13.02 -40.02 -91.93
C GLN A 294 12.54 -40.05 -93.39
N MET A 295 12.19 -38.92 -94.00
CA MET A 295 11.84 -38.82 -95.43
C MET A 295 13.03 -38.55 -96.35
N LEU A 296 14.22 -38.26 -95.81
CA LEU A 296 15.43 -37.94 -96.57
C LEU A 296 16.45 -39.10 -96.62
N ILE A 297 16.06 -40.30 -96.20
CA ILE A 297 16.79 -41.58 -96.35
C ILE A 297 15.96 -42.51 -97.22
#